data_AF-Q8GAT2-F1
#
_entry.id   AF-Q8GAT2-F1
#
_cell.length_a   1.000
_cell.length_b   1.000
_cell.length_c   1.000
_cell.angle_alpha   90.00
_cell.angle_beta   90.00
_cell.angle_gamma   90.00
#
_symmetry.space_group_name_H-M   'P 1'
#
loop_
_entity.id
_entity.type
_entity.pdbx_description
1 polymer ?
#
loop_
_entity_poly.entity_id
_entity_poly.type
_entity_poly.pdbx_seq_one_letter_code
_entity_poly.pdbx_strand_id
1 'polypeptide(L)' 'MISPLWSSLYEWLVTLAVVSARITPAFFLLPFFSGSIVSITVRTPVIFFVGAALWPYSFDAMASLEGAHMLEIVLRE' A
#
# COMPACT_ATOMS: atom_id res chain seq x y z
N MET A 1 23.91 2.55 13.66
CA MET A 1 22.93 1.49 13.96
C MET A 1 21.47 1.87 13.66
N ILE A 2 21.14 3.15 13.40
CA ILE A 2 19.76 3.58 13.03
C ILE A 2 19.48 3.42 11.53
N SER A 3 20.52 3.51 10.69
CA SER A 3 20.41 3.42 9.24
C SER A 3 19.74 2.15 8.69
N PRO A 4 19.96 0.93 9.23
CA PRO A 4 19.33 -0.27 8.70
C PRO A 4 17.84 -0.35 9.05
N LEU A 5 17.46 0.09 10.25
CA LEU A 5 16.05 0.12 10.67
C LEU A 5 15.27 1.13 9.84
N TRP A 6 15.89 2.27 9.54
CA TRP A 6 15.30 3.30 8.70
C TRP A 6 15.10 2.82 7.26
N SER A 7 16.08 2.15 6.66
CA SER A 7 15.94 1.62 5.30
C SER A 7 14.83 0.56 5.24
N SER A 8 14.80 -0.40 6.17
CA SER A 8 13.74 -1.41 6.20
C SER A 8 12.35 -0.81 6.39
N LEU A 9 12.20 0.23 7.22
CA LEU A 9 10.93 0.93 7.36
C LEU A 9 10.53 1.65 6.06
N TYR A 10 11.47 2.31 5.41
CA TYR A 10 11.23 2.99 4.14
C TYR A 10 10.81 2.00 3.05
N GLU A 11 11.52 0.88 2.91
CA GLU A 11 11.22 -0.19 1.97
C GLU A 11 9.80 -0.74 2.20
N TRP A 12 9.46 -0.95 3.46
CA TRP A 12 8.12 -1.39 3.87
C TRP A 12 7.04 -0.38 3.49
N LEU A 13 7.25 0.92 3.75
CA LEU A 13 6.30 1.99 3.41
C LEU A 13 6.11 2.16 1.90
N VAL A 14 7.19 2.03 1.13
CA VAL A 14 7.15 2.08 -0.34
C VAL A 14 6.28 0.95 -0.90
N THR A 15 6.52 -0.28 -0.47
CA THR A 15 5.70 -1.42 -0.87
C THR A 15 4.25 -1.22 -0.43
N LEU A 16 4.01 -0.82 0.81
CA LEU A 16 2.67 -0.58 1.34
C LEU A 16 1.87 0.43 0.51
N ALA A 17 2.51 1.51 0.05
CA ALA A 17 1.89 2.51 -0.81
C ALA A 17 1.41 1.87 -2.13
N VAL A 18 2.26 1.09 -2.80
CA VAL A 18 1.92 0.38 -4.04
C VAL A 18 0.77 -0.60 -3.82
N VAL A 19 0.84 -1.44 -2.79
CA VAL A 19 -0.22 -2.44 -2.58
C VAL A 19 -1.55 -1.79 -2.19
N SER A 20 -1.49 -0.70 -1.43
CA SER A 20 -2.67 0.06 -1.07
C SER A 20 -3.36 0.67 -2.29
N ALA A 21 -2.60 1.13 -3.30
CA ALA A 21 -3.14 1.67 -4.53
C ALA A 21 -4.02 0.63 -5.25
N ARG A 22 -3.55 -0.62 -5.32
CA ARG A 22 -4.28 -1.74 -5.96
C ARG A 22 -5.61 -2.11 -5.29
N ILE A 23 -5.66 -2.04 -3.95
CA ILE A 23 -6.83 -2.49 -3.19
C ILE A 23 -7.84 -1.35 -2.97
N THR A 24 -7.38 -0.11 -2.96
CA THR A 24 -8.22 1.07 -2.71
C THR A 24 -9.45 1.13 -3.62
N PRO A 25 -9.37 0.95 -4.95
CA PRO A 25 -10.54 0.96 -5.82
C PRO A 25 -11.65 0.00 -5.41
N ALA A 26 -11.30 -1.21 -4.95
CA ALA A 26 -12.29 -2.19 -4.49
C ALA A 26 -13.07 -1.68 -3.27
N PHE A 27 -12.41 -1.02 -2.32
CA PHE A 27 -13.05 -0.44 -1.13
C PHE A 27 -13.92 0.78 -1.46
N PHE A 28 -13.63 1.48 -2.55
CA PHE A 28 -14.45 2.59 -3.02
C PHE A 28 -15.67 2.12 -3.84
N LEU A 29 -15.52 1.08 -4.66
CA LEU A 29 -16.56 0.59 -5.55
C LEU A 29 -17.55 -0.37 -4.87
N LEU A 30 -17.10 -1.15 -3.88
CA LEU A 30 -17.96 -2.12 -3.23
C LEU A 30 -18.92 -1.46 -2.22
N PRO A 31 -20.22 -1.80 -2.24
CA PRO A 31 -21.23 -1.08 -1.46
C PRO A 31 -20.98 -1.19 0.05
N PHE A 32 -20.47 -2.34 0.52
CA PHE A 32 -20.22 -2.64 1.94
C PHE A 32 -18.97 -1.95 2.53
N PHE A 33 -18.05 -1.45 1.71
CA PHE A 33 -16.87 -0.68 2.15
C PHE A 33 -16.96 0.82 1.84
N SER A 34 -18.12 1.25 1.33
CA SER A 34 -18.37 2.64 0.98
C SER A 34 -18.19 3.58 2.18
N GLY A 35 -17.83 4.85 1.89
CA GLY A 35 -17.59 5.85 2.92
C GLY A 35 -18.81 6.19 3.78
N SER A 36 -20.01 5.81 3.34
CA SER A 36 -21.25 5.95 4.09
C SER A 36 -21.44 4.85 5.15
N ILE A 37 -20.74 3.72 5.01
CA ILE A 37 -20.85 2.57 5.93
C ILE A 37 -19.62 2.48 6.83
N VAL A 38 -18.42 2.62 6.25
CA VAL A 38 -17.15 2.51 6.98
C VAL A 38 -16.41 3.84 6.92
N SER A 39 -16.14 4.40 8.11
CA SER A 39 -15.34 5.61 8.24
C SER A 39 -13.95 5.43 7.62
N ILE A 40 -13.41 6.50 7.03
CA ILE A 40 -12.07 6.50 6.46
C ILE A 40 -10.98 6.15 7.49
N THR A 41 -11.19 6.48 8.76
CA THR A 41 -10.28 6.14 9.86
C THR A 41 -10.12 4.63 10.06
N VAL A 42 -11.18 3.86 9.77
CA VAL A 42 -11.16 2.39 9.84
C VAL A 42 -10.73 1.81 8.49
N ARG A 43 -11.21 2.40 7.40
CA ARG A 43 -11.00 1.87 6.04
C ARG A 43 -9.53 1.91 5.62
N THR A 44 -8.82 2.99 5.90
CA THR A 44 -7.41 3.16 5.53
C THR A 44 -6.50 2.07 6.14
N PRO A 45 -6.49 1.83 7.47
CA PRO A 45 -5.66 0.76 8.02
C PRO A 45 -6.08 -0.63 7.51
N VAL A 46 -7.37 -0.88 7.26
CA VAL A 46 -7.83 -2.15 6.67
C VAL A 46 -7.27 -2.33 5.26
N ILE A 47 -7.32 -1.30 4.41
CA ILE A 47 -6.70 -1.35 3.06
C ILE A 47 -5.22 -1.69 3.17
N PHE A 48 -4.49 -1.06 4.10
CA PHE A 48 -3.07 -1.32 4.30
C PHE A 48 -2.79 -2.76 4.74
N PHE A 49 -3.51 -3.28 5.73
CA PHE A 49 -3.30 -4.64 6.23
C PHE A 49 -3.73 -5.71 5.23
N VAL A 50 -4.87 -5.53 4.56
CA VAL A 50 -5.34 -6.45 3.51
C VAL A 50 -4.39 -6.42 2.32
N GLY A 51 -3.92 -5.23 1.92
CA GLY A 51 -2.90 -5.07 0.90
C GLY A 51 -1.65 -5.85 1.26
N ALA A 52 -1.08 -5.56 2.42
CA ALA A 52 0.13 -6.22 2.89
C ALA A 52 -0.01 -7.76 2.95
N ALA A 53 -1.18 -8.27 3.39
CA ALA A 53 -1.43 -9.70 3.49
C ALA A 53 -1.58 -10.41 2.13
N LEU A 54 -2.07 -9.69 1.11
CA LEU A 54 -2.28 -10.23 -0.23
C LEU A 54 -1.08 -10.02 -1.16
N TRP A 55 -0.04 -9.33 -0.69
CA TRP A 55 1.13 -9.05 -1.51
C TRP A 55 1.95 -10.32 -1.75
N PRO A 56 2.21 -10.70 -3.02
CA PRO A 56 2.87 -11.97 -3.33
C PRO A 56 4.40 -11.90 -3.32
N TYR A 57 4.97 -10.69 -3.32
CA TYR A 57 6.42 -10.48 -3.39
C TYR A 57 7.00 -10.10 -2.02
N SER A 58 8.32 -10.13 -1.89
CA SER A 58 8.98 -9.57 -0.70
C SER A 58 8.75 -8.06 -0.59
N PHE A 59 8.70 -7.55 0.63
CA PHE A 59 8.49 -6.12 0.90
C PHE A 59 9.67 -5.24 0.48
N ASP A 60 10.81 -5.84 0.20
CA ASP A 60 12.02 -5.12 -0.20
C ASP A 60 12.08 -4.90 -1.72
N ALA A 61 11.29 -5.66 -2.49
CA ALA A 61 11.35 -5.67 -3.96
C ALA A 61 10.87 -4.37 -4.62
N MET A 62 9.95 -3.63 -4.00
CA MET A 62 9.47 -2.37 -4.59
C MET A 62 10.43 -1.21 -4.31
N ALA A 63 11.27 -1.31 -3.29
CA ALA A 63 12.15 -0.23 -2.88
C ALA A 63 13.40 -0.11 -3.76
N SER A 64 13.70 -1.14 -4.57
CA SER A 64 14.74 -1.05 -5.61
C SER A 64 14.30 -0.26 -6.85
N LEU A 65 13.03 0.15 -6.93
CA LEU A 65 12.49 0.91 -8.06
C LEU A 65 12.80 2.41 -7.87
N GLU A 66 13.22 3.07 -8.95
CA GLU A 66 13.39 4.52 -8.94
C GLU A 66 12.06 5.24 -8.69
N GLY A 67 12.09 6.37 -7.97
CA GLY A 67 10.87 7.07 -7.53
C GLY A 67 9.90 7.47 -8.65
N ALA A 68 10.41 7.78 -9.85
CA ALA A 68 9.56 8.07 -11.02
C ALA A 68 8.82 6.83 -11.51
N HIS A 69 9.50 5.68 -11.55
CA HIS A 69 8.91 4.41 -11.96
C HIS A 69 7.97 3.84 -10.88
N MET A 70 8.25 4.10 -9.59
CA MET A 70 7.33 3.81 -8.51
C MET A 70 5.99 4.55 -8.69
N LEU A 71 6.03 5.85 -9.01
CA LEU A 71 4.82 6.64 -9.25
C LEU A 71 4.02 6.11 -10.46
N GLU A 72 4.70 5.72 -11.53
CA GLU A 72 4.07 5.10 -12.70
C GLU A 72 3.32 3.82 -12.31
N ILE A 73 3.94 2.96 -11.48
CA ILE A 73 3.31 1.73 -11.00
C ILE A 73 2.10 2.05 -10.11
N VAL A 74 2.21 3.01 -9.20
CA VAL A 74 1.09 3.42 -8.33
C VAL A 74 -0.10 3.93 -9.15
N LEU A 75 0.15 4.66 -10.25
CA LEU A 75 -0.90 5.16 -11.13
C LEU A 75 -1.51 4.07 -12.03
N ARG A 76 -0.75 3.00 -12.28
CA ARG A 76 -1.18 1.85 -13.08
C ARG A 76 -2.08 0.90 -12.30
N GLU A 77 -1.81 0.70 -11.01
CA GLU A 77 -2.64 -0.14 -10.11
C GLU A 77 -4.00 0.50 -9.79
#